data_AF-A0A0E1S4W9-F1
#
_entry.id   AF-A0A0E1S4W9-F1
#
_cell.length_a   1.000
_cell.length_b   1.000
_cell.length_c   1.000
_cell.angle_alpha   90.00
_cell.angle_beta   90.00
_cell.angle_gamma   90.00
#
_symmetry.space_group_name_H-M   'P 1'
#
loop_
_entity.id
_entity.type
_entity.pdbx_description
1 polymer ?
#
loop_
_entity_poly.entity_id
_entity_poly.type
_entity_poly.pdbx_seq_one_letter_code
_entity_poly.pdbx_strand_id
1 'polypeptide(L)'
;MGLLREIVLVILGISLLTFLVLFGRIPAFRKTPIGYIYRLVWVRLPKLFISLDSIVCGGRFTRYTTKTGQYLFHENHPLVLIFFLTLLVCSEILFIPAVWNRLGPVHRLFVPIVVVQPYIFLYLSVYTTSSITPENHAWHMRLYPYDRTIFHPGNICRTCNFLKPARSKHCGLCNVCVARHDHHCIWLRNCVGRNNYAYFLALLLSMSVLLGYGSFLGYTILDDSLRKALTPNVPLSSALNHWSKGIPWSMYIEMWSLAIADDIRVGSVFLLAALTTPLAVAMFCYHMYLIWAGMTTNESAKWSDWRDDVADGVAFKAQYSRIYGNLFDDMVEPEVPWPKENDQTLVFTDGHPPKEGHLLTSDRFSIIQPDNPDAKDDPRWNRVRSMKEVVNIYDRGLWVNLFDSLGIVTHPSAKHYASCT
;
A
#
# COMPACT_ATOMS: atom_id res chain seq x y z
N MET A 1 -28.09 8.80 -28.25
CA MET A 1 -27.03 9.79 -27.90
C MET A 1 -27.09 10.25 -26.43
N GLY A 2 -28.27 10.44 -25.81
CA GLY A 2 -28.38 10.87 -24.40
C GLY A 2 -27.81 9.85 -23.41
N LEU A 3 -28.30 8.60 -23.42
CA LEU A 3 -27.92 7.58 -22.42
C LEU A 3 -26.41 7.27 -22.40
N LEU A 4 -25.78 7.11 -23.57
CA LEU A 4 -24.34 6.88 -23.67
C LEU A 4 -23.53 8.06 -23.12
N ARG A 5 -23.96 9.30 -23.41
CA ARG A 5 -23.32 10.51 -22.87
C ARG A 5 -23.44 10.52 -21.34
N GLU A 6 -24.61 10.20 -20.79
CA GLU A 6 -24.81 10.14 -19.34
C GLU A 6 -23.95 9.05 -18.69
N ILE A 7 -23.89 7.84 -19.26
CA ILE A 7 -23.03 6.76 -18.76
C ILE A 7 -21.55 7.16 -18.80
N VAL A 8 -21.08 7.73 -19.91
CA VAL A 8 -19.69 8.20 -20.03
C VAL A 8 -19.39 9.32 -19.04
N LEU A 9 -20.29 10.26 -18.84
CA LEU A 9 -20.13 11.33 -17.85
C LEU A 9 -20.10 10.78 -16.42
N VAL A 10 -20.93 9.78 -16.10
CA VAL A 10 -20.90 9.10 -14.80
C VAL A 10 -19.58 8.36 -14.60
N ILE A 11 -19.12 7.58 -15.60
CA ILE A 11 -17.84 6.86 -15.52
C ILE A 11 -16.67 7.84 -15.39
N LEU A 12 -16.63 8.90 -16.19
CA LEU A 12 -15.60 9.94 -16.11
C LEU A 12 -15.67 10.68 -14.77
N GLY A 13 -16.87 10.95 -14.25
CA GLY A 13 -17.08 11.57 -12.95
C GLY A 13 -16.57 10.69 -11.81
N ILE A 14 -16.94 9.41 -11.78
CA ILE A 14 -16.48 8.44 -10.78
C ILE A 14 -14.96 8.22 -10.90
N SER A 15 -14.43 8.11 -12.11
CA SER A 15 -13.00 7.91 -12.35
C SER A 15 -12.20 9.14 -11.92
N LEU A 16 -12.68 10.35 -12.23
CA LEU A 16 -12.09 11.60 -11.77
C LEU A 16 -12.15 11.73 -10.26
N LEU A 17 -13.29 11.40 -9.63
CA LEU A 17 -13.45 11.41 -8.19
C LEU A 17 -12.46 10.43 -7.53
N THR A 18 -12.38 9.20 -8.04
CA THR A 18 -11.45 8.18 -7.56
C THR A 18 -10.00 8.63 -7.72
N PHE A 19 -9.65 9.21 -8.88
CA PHE A 19 -8.34 9.79 -9.11
C PHE A 19 -8.02 10.94 -8.14
N LEU A 20 -8.97 11.84 -7.90
CA LEU A 20 -8.80 12.95 -6.95
C LEU A 20 -8.63 12.46 -5.51
N VAL A 21 -9.39 11.44 -5.09
CA VAL A 21 -9.26 10.80 -3.78
C VAL A 21 -7.86 10.21 -3.60
N LEU A 22 -7.37 9.48 -4.60
CA LEU A 22 -6.11 8.75 -4.51
C LEU A 22 -4.89 9.65 -4.70
N PHE A 23 -4.94 10.55 -5.69
CA PHE A 23 -3.78 11.29 -6.19
C PHE A 23 -3.88 12.81 -6.00
N GLY A 24 -5.06 13.37 -5.70
CA GLY A 24 -5.28 14.82 -5.65
C GLY A 24 -4.47 15.56 -4.59
N ARG A 25 -3.96 14.84 -3.57
CA ARG A 25 -3.09 15.38 -2.52
C ARG A 25 -1.60 15.43 -2.87
N ILE A 26 -1.19 14.83 -4.00
CA ILE A 26 0.24 14.75 -4.37
C ILE A 26 0.79 16.17 -4.62
N PRO A 27 2.00 16.51 -4.12
CA PRO A 27 2.60 17.83 -4.29
C PRO A 27 2.64 18.32 -5.75
N ALA A 28 2.87 17.41 -6.70
CA ALA A 28 2.87 17.68 -8.14
C ALA A 28 1.58 18.36 -8.64
N PHE A 29 0.43 18.05 -8.03
CA PHE A 29 -0.86 18.62 -8.43
C PHE A 29 -1.26 19.85 -7.61
N ARG A 30 -0.45 20.29 -6.64
CA ARG A 30 -0.83 21.37 -5.70
C ARG A 30 -1.27 22.66 -6.42
N LYS A 31 -0.62 23.02 -7.54
CA LYS A 31 -0.92 24.22 -8.34
C LYS A 31 -1.71 23.95 -9.62
N THR A 32 -2.26 22.74 -9.80
CA THR A 32 -3.03 22.38 -11.01
C THR A 32 -4.54 22.44 -10.75
N PRO A 33 -5.38 22.38 -11.81
CA PRO A 33 -6.83 22.26 -11.65
C PRO A 33 -7.26 21.07 -10.78
N ILE A 34 -6.52 19.95 -10.87
CA ILE A 34 -6.72 18.76 -10.04
C ILE A 34 -6.58 19.12 -8.55
N GLY A 35 -5.49 19.81 -8.17
CA GLY A 35 -5.29 20.24 -6.78
C GLY A 35 -6.32 21.28 -6.33
N TYR A 36 -6.82 22.13 -7.24
CA TYR A 36 -7.92 23.04 -6.94
C TYR A 36 -9.22 22.28 -6.63
N ILE A 37 -9.63 21.35 -7.50
CA ILE A 37 -10.85 20.54 -7.32
C ILE A 37 -10.72 19.70 -6.05
N TYR A 38 -9.56 19.08 -5.81
CA TYR A 38 -9.29 18.37 -4.57
C TYR A 38 -9.53 19.25 -3.33
N ARG A 39 -8.97 20.46 -3.29
CA ARG A 39 -9.20 21.41 -2.17
C ARG A 39 -10.65 21.85 -2.07
N LEU A 40 -11.33 22.05 -3.19
CA LEU A 40 -12.75 22.40 -3.19
C LEU A 40 -13.58 21.28 -2.55
N VAL A 41 -13.39 20.04 -3.00
CA VAL A 41 -14.17 18.87 -2.58
C VAL A 41 -13.82 18.41 -1.17
N TRP A 42 -12.54 18.41 -0.78
CA TRP A 42 -12.08 17.80 0.48
C TRP A 42 -11.74 18.79 1.59
N VAL A 43 -11.64 20.09 1.27
CA VAL A 43 -11.35 21.12 2.28
C VAL A 43 -12.46 22.15 2.38
N ARG A 44 -12.88 22.75 1.26
CA ARG A 44 -13.86 23.84 1.27
C ARG A 44 -15.29 23.36 1.48
N LEU A 45 -15.74 22.36 0.72
CA LEU A 45 -17.10 21.80 0.86
C LEU A 45 -17.34 21.24 2.27
N PRO A 46 -16.45 20.43 2.87
CA PRO A 46 -16.65 19.96 4.24
C PRO A 46 -16.72 21.10 5.24
N LYS A 47 -15.87 22.14 5.13
CA LYS A 47 -15.96 23.33 5.99
C LYS A 47 -17.31 24.03 5.85
N LEU A 48 -17.83 24.17 4.63
CA LEU A 48 -19.16 24.73 4.40
C LEU A 48 -20.25 23.88 5.07
N PHE A 49 -20.21 22.55 4.90
CA PHE A 49 -21.16 21.64 5.56
C PHE A 49 -21.10 21.73 7.08
N ILE A 50 -19.90 21.80 7.66
CA ILE A 50 -19.71 21.97 9.12
C ILE A 50 -20.32 23.28 9.59
N SER A 51 -20.10 24.39 8.87
CA SER A 51 -20.69 25.69 9.19
C SER A 51 -22.22 25.69 9.05
N LEU A 52 -22.77 25.01 8.04
CA LEU A 52 -24.22 24.89 7.89
C LEU A 52 -24.84 24.04 8.99
N ASP A 53 -24.21 22.91 9.35
CA ASP A 53 -24.66 22.06 10.46
C ASP A 53 -24.56 22.76 11.82
N SER A 54 -23.53 23.60 12.03
CA SER A 54 -23.42 24.40 13.27
C SER A 54 -24.58 25.40 13.39
N ILE A 55 -25.04 25.97 12.27
CA ILE A 55 -26.18 26.90 12.23
C ILE A 55 -27.51 26.15 12.39
N VAL A 56 -27.73 25.06 11.63
CA VAL A 56 -29.05 24.42 11.51
C VAL A 56 -29.30 23.40 12.62
N CYS A 57 -28.30 22.61 12.98
CA CYS A 57 -28.44 21.46 13.88
C CYS A 57 -27.53 21.57 15.13
N GLY A 58 -26.90 22.73 15.35
CA GLY A 58 -25.99 22.96 16.46
C GLY A 58 -24.72 22.08 16.42
N GLY A 59 -24.29 21.66 15.23
CA GLY A 59 -23.07 20.85 15.05
C GLY A 59 -23.26 19.35 15.32
N ARG A 60 -24.49 18.90 15.58
CA ARG A 60 -24.78 17.52 15.94
C ARG A 60 -24.51 16.56 14.78
N PHE A 61 -24.91 16.91 13.56
CA PHE A 61 -24.76 16.01 12.40
C PHE A 61 -23.29 15.77 12.07
N THR A 62 -22.47 16.81 12.06
CA THR A 62 -21.02 16.75 11.89
C THR A 62 -20.40 15.89 12.98
N ARG A 63 -20.82 16.09 14.25
CA ARG A 63 -20.27 15.31 15.36
C ARG A 63 -20.59 13.81 15.22
N TYR A 64 -21.83 13.46 14.89
CA TYR A 64 -22.22 12.06 14.68
C TYR A 64 -21.52 11.46 13.47
N THR A 65 -21.54 12.13 12.32
CA THR A 65 -20.89 11.63 11.09
C THR A 65 -19.37 11.50 11.25
N THR A 66 -18.70 12.46 11.89
CA THR A 66 -17.27 12.39 12.19
C THR A 66 -16.96 11.25 13.15
N LYS A 67 -17.74 11.10 14.24
CA LYS A 67 -17.55 10.00 15.19
C LYS A 67 -17.76 8.64 14.53
N THR A 68 -18.82 8.49 13.72
CA THR A 68 -19.08 7.27 12.96
C THR A 68 -17.98 7.01 11.94
N GLY A 69 -17.50 8.02 11.22
CA GLY A 69 -16.40 7.89 10.27
C GLY A 69 -15.08 7.50 10.96
N GLN A 70 -14.77 8.09 12.11
CA GLN A 70 -13.63 7.68 12.93
C GLN A 70 -13.78 6.23 13.41
N TYR A 71 -14.94 5.86 13.93
CA TYR A 71 -15.23 4.49 14.35
C TYR A 71 -15.12 3.47 13.22
N LEU A 72 -15.62 3.81 12.01
CA LEU A 72 -15.61 2.89 10.87
C LEU A 72 -14.24 2.76 10.20
N PHE A 73 -13.47 3.85 10.08
CA PHE A 73 -12.24 3.88 9.30
C PHE A 73 -10.95 3.98 10.14
N HIS A 74 -11.06 4.38 11.40
CA HIS A 74 -9.93 4.59 12.32
C HIS A 74 -10.05 3.71 13.58
N GLU A 75 -10.85 2.65 13.53
CA GLU A 75 -10.83 1.55 14.49
C GLU A 75 -10.84 0.20 13.73
N ASN A 76 -10.51 -0.90 14.42
CA ASN A 76 -10.43 -2.24 13.80
C ASN A 76 -11.82 -2.88 13.58
N HIS A 77 -12.71 -2.19 12.85
CA HIS A 77 -14.11 -2.59 12.69
C HIS A 77 -14.32 -3.63 11.55
N PRO A 78 -15.12 -4.71 11.75
CA PRO A 78 -15.40 -5.78 10.76
C PRO A 78 -16.06 -5.32 9.46
N LEU A 79 -16.70 -4.16 9.44
CA LEU A 79 -17.58 -3.75 8.34
C LEU A 79 -16.89 -3.72 6.98
N VAL A 80 -15.66 -3.20 6.87
CA VAL A 80 -14.94 -3.13 5.59
C VAL A 80 -14.61 -4.53 5.06
N LEU A 81 -14.20 -5.44 5.95
CA LEU A 81 -13.94 -6.84 5.61
C LEU A 81 -15.24 -7.59 5.24
N ILE A 82 -16.33 -7.38 5.98
CA ILE A 82 -17.65 -7.95 5.66
C ILE A 82 -18.13 -7.46 4.29
N PHE A 83 -17.99 -6.16 4.02
CA PHE A 83 -18.33 -5.58 2.74
C PHE A 83 -17.53 -6.21 1.59
N PHE A 84 -16.21 -6.35 1.76
CA PHE A 84 -15.34 -7.00 0.78
C PHE A 84 -15.74 -8.45 0.53
N LEU A 85 -15.96 -9.24 1.59
CA LEU A 85 -16.42 -10.63 1.48
C LEU A 85 -17.79 -10.75 0.82
N THR A 86 -18.71 -9.83 1.13
CA THR A 86 -20.05 -9.81 0.53
C THR A 86 -19.95 -9.55 -0.97
N LEU A 87 -19.15 -8.57 -1.39
CA LEU A 87 -18.93 -8.30 -2.81
C LEU A 87 -18.35 -9.52 -3.54
N LEU A 88 -17.37 -10.19 -2.94
CA LEU A 88 -16.72 -11.36 -3.51
C LEU A 88 -17.71 -12.54 -3.67
N VAL A 89 -18.36 -12.93 -2.57
CA VAL A 89 -19.31 -14.06 -2.54
C VAL A 89 -20.53 -13.81 -3.43
N CYS A 90 -21.12 -12.60 -3.37
CA CYS A 90 -22.27 -12.28 -4.22
C CYS A 90 -21.90 -12.31 -5.70
N SER A 91 -20.71 -11.82 -6.08
CA SER A 91 -20.25 -11.88 -7.46
C SER A 91 -20.09 -13.32 -7.95
N GLU A 92 -19.53 -14.20 -7.12
CA GLU A 92 -19.36 -15.61 -7.43
C GLU A 92 -20.70 -16.36 -7.55
N ILE A 93 -21.64 -16.11 -6.63
CA ILE A 93 -23.00 -16.68 -6.67
C ILE A 93 -23.75 -16.23 -7.93
N LEU A 94 -23.58 -14.97 -8.35
CA LEU A 94 -24.21 -14.47 -9.57
C LEU A 94 -23.56 -15.08 -10.82
N PHE A 95 -22.23 -15.11 -10.89
CA PHE A 95 -21.47 -15.45 -12.10
C PHE A 95 -21.35 -16.95 -12.33
N ILE A 96 -20.87 -17.73 -11.34
CA ILE A 96 -20.48 -19.13 -11.54
C ILE A 96 -21.64 -19.99 -12.07
N PRO A 97 -22.86 -19.96 -11.46
CA PRO A 97 -23.96 -20.78 -11.96
C PRO A 97 -24.47 -20.31 -13.33
N ALA A 98 -24.30 -19.03 -13.68
CA ALA A 98 -24.70 -18.50 -15.00
C ALA A 98 -23.78 -19.02 -16.12
N VAL A 99 -22.49 -19.16 -15.82
CA VAL A 99 -21.48 -19.56 -16.82
C VAL A 99 -21.19 -21.06 -16.84
N TRP A 100 -21.45 -21.81 -15.77
CA TRP A 100 -20.96 -23.19 -15.58
C TRP A 100 -21.20 -24.12 -16.78
N ASN A 101 -22.42 -24.10 -17.33
CA ASN A 101 -22.80 -24.94 -18.46
C ASN A 101 -22.23 -24.47 -19.79
N ARG A 102 -21.78 -23.21 -19.87
CA ARG A 102 -21.15 -22.59 -21.05
C ARG A 102 -19.63 -22.77 -21.07
N LEU A 103 -19.04 -23.17 -19.94
CA LEU A 103 -17.59 -23.39 -19.81
C LEU A 103 -17.17 -24.76 -20.36
N GLY A 104 -16.02 -24.78 -21.04
CA GLY A 104 -15.34 -26.02 -21.42
C GLY A 104 -14.70 -26.75 -20.22
N PRO A 105 -14.28 -28.02 -20.37
CA PRO A 105 -13.77 -28.85 -19.27
C PRO A 105 -12.57 -28.24 -18.53
N VAL A 106 -11.65 -27.60 -19.28
CA VAL A 106 -10.47 -26.94 -18.72
C VAL A 106 -10.87 -25.82 -17.76
N HIS A 107 -11.81 -24.95 -18.16
CA HIS A 107 -12.28 -23.86 -17.30
C HIS A 107 -13.01 -24.38 -16.06
N ARG A 108 -13.80 -25.45 -16.18
CA ARG A 108 -14.47 -26.09 -15.03
C ARG A 108 -13.48 -26.65 -14.00
N LEU A 109 -12.29 -27.07 -14.42
CA LEU A 109 -11.21 -27.50 -13.53
C LEU A 109 -10.54 -26.31 -12.81
N PHE A 110 -10.26 -25.23 -13.52
CA PHE A 110 -9.53 -24.08 -12.95
C PHE A 110 -10.39 -23.12 -12.12
N VAL A 111 -11.68 -22.96 -12.45
CA VAL A 111 -12.58 -22.02 -11.75
C VAL A 111 -12.59 -22.26 -10.23
N PRO A 112 -12.77 -23.49 -9.71
CA PRO A 112 -12.72 -23.74 -8.27
C PRO A 112 -11.40 -23.32 -7.61
N ILE A 113 -10.26 -23.54 -8.30
CA ILE A 113 -8.93 -23.19 -7.77
C ILE A 113 -8.80 -21.67 -7.64
N VAL A 114 -9.17 -20.94 -8.70
CA VAL A 114 -9.06 -19.47 -8.75
C VAL A 114 -10.02 -18.81 -7.75
N VAL A 115 -11.20 -19.39 -7.55
CA VAL A 115 -12.21 -18.89 -6.59
C VAL A 115 -11.76 -19.10 -5.14
N VAL A 116 -11.19 -20.26 -4.80
CA VAL A 116 -10.86 -20.60 -3.40
C VAL A 116 -9.61 -19.89 -2.88
N GLN A 117 -8.60 -19.66 -3.73
CA GLN A 117 -7.31 -19.11 -3.31
C GLN A 117 -7.40 -17.75 -2.56
N PRO A 118 -8.16 -16.75 -3.05
CA PRO A 118 -8.29 -15.48 -2.33
C PRO A 118 -8.83 -15.63 -0.92
N TYR A 119 -9.77 -16.54 -0.66
CA TYR A 119 -10.30 -16.78 0.69
C TYR A 119 -9.25 -17.34 1.64
N ILE A 120 -8.42 -18.29 1.16
CA ILE A 120 -7.34 -18.87 1.95
C ILE A 120 -6.34 -17.78 2.33
N PHE A 121 -5.86 -17.00 1.35
CA PHE A 121 -4.86 -15.98 1.63
C PHE A 121 -5.43 -14.80 2.42
N LEU A 122 -6.71 -14.46 2.23
CA LEU A 122 -7.41 -13.49 3.06
C LEU A 122 -7.46 -13.96 4.52
N TYR A 123 -7.86 -15.21 4.76
CA TYR A 123 -7.88 -15.79 6.10
C TYR A 123 -6.48 -15.74 6.73
N LEU A 124 -5.45 -16.20 6.02
CA LEU A 124 -4.07 -16.21 6.51
C LEU A 124 -3.55 -14.79 6.79
N SER A 125 -3.87 -13.81 5.95
CA SER A 125 -3.51 -12.40 6.16
C SER A 125 -4.21 -11.76 7.36
N VAL A 126 -5.49 -12.12 7.59
CA VAL A 126 -6.29 -11.62 8.73
C VAL A 126 -5.79 -12.21 10.05
N TYR A 127 -5.56 -13.52 10.11
CA TYR A 127 -5.29 -14.22 11.37
C TYR A 127 -3.81 -14.41 11.70
N THR A 128 -2.91 -14.24 10.74
CA THR A 128 -1.47 -14.26 11.04
C THR A 128 -1.03 -12.87 11.49
N THR A 129 -0.55 -12.75 12.73
CA THR A 129 -0.12 -11.47 13.30
C THR A 129 1.40 -11.31 13.24
N SER A 130 1.83 -10.05 13.08
CA SER A 130 3.25 -9.65 13.17
C SER A 130 3.52 -8.84 14.43
N SER A 131 2.72 -9.06 15.48
CA SER A 131 2.79 -8.34 16.74
C SER A 131 4.03 -8.72 17.54
N ILE A 132 4.71 -7.72 18.08
CA ILE A 132 5.86 -7.89 18.96
C ILE A 132 5.33 -7.95 20.40
N THR A 133 5.62 -9.06 21.05
CA THR A 133 5.29 -9.34 22.46
C THR A 133 6.59 -9.47 23.25
N PRO A 134 6.56 -9.43 24.59
CA PRO A 134 7.76 -9.64 25.41
C PRO A 134 8.48 -10.96 25.08
N GLU A 135 7.74 -12.02 24.75
CA GLU A 135 8.29 -13.36 24.50
C GLU A 135 9.07 -13.45 23.18
N ASN A 136 8.68 -12.66 22.16
CA ASN A 136 9.32 -12.67 20.84
C ASN A 136 10.20 -11.44 20.59
N HIS A 137 10.27 -10.50 21.53
CA HIS A 137 10.98 -9.23 21.41
C HIS A 137 12.47 -9.43 21.08
N ALA A 138 13.16 -10.25 21.85
CA ALA A 138 14.58 -10.56 21.66
C ALA A 138 14.87 -11.17 20.27
N TRP A 139 13.94 -11.99 19.74
CA TRP A 139 14.06 -12.52 18.40
C TRP A 139 13.96 -11.41 17.35
N HIS A 140 12.96 -10.53 17.47
CA HIS A 140 12.78 -9.42 16.53
C HIS A 140 13.90 -8.40 16.55
N MET A 141 14.52 -8.17 17.70
CA MET A 141 15.69 -7.31 17.86
C MET A 141 16.90 -7.78 17.03
N ARG A 142 16.98 -9.07 16.68
CA ARG A 142 18.10 -9.69 15.96
C ARG A 142 17.86 -9.89 14.46
N LEU A 143 16.71 -9.46 13.93
CA LEU A 143 16.35 -9.73 12.53
C LEU A 143 16.92 -8.73 11.54
N TYR A 144 17.02 -7.47 11.96
CA TYR A 144 17.40 -6.35 11.10
C TYR A 144 18.30 -5.43 11.91
N PRO A 145 19.47 -5.03 11.40
CA PRO A 145 20.30 -4.03 12.05
C PRO A 145 19.64 -2.65 11.95
N TYR A 146 19.99 -1.73 12.85
CA TYR A 146 19.61 -0.33 12.71
C TYR A 146 20.39 0.31 11.56
N ASP A 147 19.71 1.05 10.68
CA ASP A 147 20.36 1.70 9.54
C ASP A 147 20.96 3.07 9.87
N ARG A 148 20.62 3.62 11.05
CA ARG A 148 21.04 4.94 11.53
C ARG A 148 20.67 6.07 10.57
N THR A 149 19.64 5.83 9.75
CA THR A 149 19.09 6.78 8.78
C THR A 149 17.58 6.93 8.96
N ILE A 150 16.86 5.81 9.11
CA ILE A 150 15.41 5.76 9.30
C ILE A 150 15.05 5.11 10.65
N PHE A 151 15.94 4.23 11.12
CA PHE A 151 15.83 3.49 12.36
C PHE A 151 17.14 3.65 13.14
N HIS A 152 17.09 4.47 14.19
CA HIS A 152 18.18 4.63 15.14
C HIS A 152 18.00 3.68 16.34
N PRO A 153 19.10 3.20 16.94
CA PRO A 153 19.06 2.42 18.19
C PRO A 153 18.46 3.25 19.33
N GLY A 154 18.07 2.61 20.44
CA GLY A 154 17.59 3.30 21.65
C GLY A 154 16.19 3.91 21.60
N ASN A 155 15.42 3.69 20.54
CA ASN A 155 14.07 4.23 20.42
C ASN A 155 13.05 3.32 21.14
N ILE A 156 12.52 3.76 22.28
CA ILE A 156 11.53 3.00 23.06
C ILE A 156 10.11 3.31 22.58
N CYS A 157 9.25 2.29 22.49
CA CYS A 157 7.83 2.50 22.31
C CYS A 157 7.19 2.94 23.63
N ARG A 158 6.66 4.17 23.69
CA ARG A 158 6.01 4.70 24.89
C ARG A 158 4.78 3.90 25.32
N THR A 159 4.06 3.30 24.37
CA THR A 159 2.85 2.51 24.66
C THR A 159 3.16 1.08 25.09
N CYS A 160 4.06 0.40 24.37
CA CYS A 160 4.40 -1.00 24.64
C CYS A 160 5.54 -1.19 25.65
N ASN A 161 6.23 -0.10 26.01
CA ASN A 161 7.30 -0.04 27.00
C ASN A 161 8.48 -1.00 26.74
N PHE A 162 8.92 -1.10 25.49
CA PHE A 162 10.15 -1.81 25.12
C PHE A 162 10.89 -1.11 23.98
N LEU A 163 12.18 -1.44 23.84
CA LEU A 163 13.03 -0.96 22.75
C LEU A 163 12.50 -1.42 21.39
N LYS A 164 12.25 -0.51 20.45
CA LYS A 164 11.66 -0.86 19.16
C LYS A 164 12.69 -1.52 18.25
N PRO A 165 12.50 -2.78 17.81
CA PRO A 165 13.37 -3.39 16.81
C PRO A 165 13.41 -2.56 15.53
N ALA A 166 14.52 -2.66 14.77
CA ALA A 166 14.62 -2.03 13.46
C ALA A 166 13.46 -2.48 12.55
N ARG A 167 12.98 -1.56 11.70
CA ARG A 167 11.81 -1.76 10.81
C ARG A 167 10.48 -1.99 11.53
N SER A 168 10.41 -1.88 12.85
CA SER A 168 9.14 -1.97 13.60
C SER A 168 8.42 -0.62 13.73
N LYS A 169 7.10 -0.67 13.94
CA LYS A 169 6.28 0.52 14.24
C LYS A 169 5.13 0.16 15.16
N HIS A 170 4.82 1.05 16.10
CA HIS A 170 3.59 0.96 16.88
C HIS A 170 2.41 1.39 16.02
N CYS A 171 1.46 0.49 15.83
CA CYS A 171 0.20 0.80 15.17
C CYS A 171 -0.83 1.17 16.24
N GLY A 172 -1.29 2.41 16.26
CA GLY A 172 -2.32 2.85 17.21
C GLY A 172 -3.68 2.16 17.01
N LEU A 173 -3.97 1.69 15.80
CA LEU A 173 -5.21 0.96 15.48
C LEU A 173 -5.19 -0.45 16.08
N CYS A 174 -4.08 -1.18 15.93
CA CYS A 174 -3.90 -2.50 16.55
C CYS A 174 -3.44 -2.43 18.01
N ASN A 175 -3.03 -1.25 18.49
CA ASN A 175 -2.43 -0.98 19.79
C ASN A 175 -1.25 -1.92 20.13
N VAL A 176 -0.42 -2.23 19.13
CA VAL A 176 0.75 -3.10 19.27
C VAL A 176 1.90 -2.60 18.40
N CYS A 177 3.13 -2.91 18.79
CA CYS A 177 4.27 -2.81 17.89
C CYS A 177 4.25 -3.97 16.91
N VAL A 178 4.47 -3.67 15.63
CA VAL A 178 4.45 -4.64 14.53
C VAL A 178 5.85 -4.75 13.94
N ALA A 179 6.34 -5.98 13.82
CA ALA A 179 7.64 -6.27 13.21
C ALA A 179 7.61 -6.10 11.69
N ARG A 180 8.67 -5.49 11.13
CA ARG A 180 8.75 -5.08 9.71
C ARG A 180 7.41 -4.50 9.25
N HIS A 181 6.95 -3.46 9.95
CA HIS A 181 5.62 -2.90 9.71
C HIS A 181 5.55 -2.33 8.30
N ASP A 182 4.61 -2.81 7.50
CA ASP A 182 4.31 -2.27 6.17
C ASP A 182 3.22 -1.21 6.27
N HIS A 183 1.98 -1.63 6.54
CA HIS A 183 0.86 -0.74 6.77
C HIS A 183 -0.21 -1.42 7.63
N HIS A 184 -1.12 -0.62 8.19
CA HIS A 184 -2.37 -1.13 8.71
C HIS A 184 -3.38 -1.26 7.57
N CYS A 185 -3.87 -2.46 7.31
CA CYS A 185 -4.82 -2.70 6.23
C CYS A 185 -6.24 -2.82 6.78
N ILE A 186 -7.07 -1.81 6.52
CA ILE A 186 -8.48 -1.79 6.92
C ILE A 186 -9.27 -2.97 6.33
N TRP A 187 -8.85 -3.48 5.16
CA TRP A 187 -9.47 -4.62 4.49
C TRP A 187 -9.19 -5.94 5.20
N LEU A 188 -8.10 -6.02 5.98
CA LEU A 188 -7.72 -7.21 6.75
C LEU A 188 -8.06 -7.09 8.23
N ARG A 189 -8.35 -5.88 8.73
CA ARG A 189 -8.39 -5.58 10.16
C ARG A 189 -7.15 -6.00 10.91
N ASN A 190 -6.02 -5.96 10.22
CA ASN A 190 -4.75 -6.41 10.72
C ASN A 190 -3.65 -5.57 10.08
N CYS A 191 -2.53 -5.45 10.79
CA CYS A 191 -1.32 -4.91 10.20
C CYS A 191 -0.69 -5.93 9.27
N VAL A 192 -0.27 -5.47 8.10
CA VAL A 192 0.65 -6.20 7.24
C VAL A 192 2.06 -5.93 7.76
N GLY A 193 2.75 -7.01 8.13
CA GLY A 193 4.12 -6.98 8.64
C GLY A 193 4.85 -8.28 8.32
N ARG A 194 5.95 -8.55 9.02
CA ARG A 194 6.86 -9.67 8.70
C ARG A 194 6.18 -11.01 8.45
N ASN A 195 5.30 -11.44 9.34
CA ASN A 195 4.79 -12.82 9.37
C ASN A 195 3.65 -13.06 8.39
N ASN A 196 2.93 -12.02 7.97
CA ASN A 196 1.79 -12.13 7.06
C ASN A 196 1.99 -11.43 5.71
N TYR A 197 3.15 -10.80 5.47
CA TYR A 197 3.45 -10.14 4.20
C TYR A 197 3.37 -11.11 3.01
N ALA A 198 3.90 -12.33 3.14
CA ALA A 198 3.82 -13.36 2.09
C ALA A 198 2.38 -13.72 1.72
N TYR A 199 1.52 -13.89 2.73
CA TYR A 199 0.09 -14.16 2.52
C TYR A 199 -0.61 -12.96 1.88
N PHE A 200 -0.25 -11.74 2.27
CA PHE A 200 -0.80 -10.54 1.67
C PHE A 200 -0.39 -10.40 0.19
N LEU A 201 0.85 -10.72 -0.18
CA LEU A 201 1.27 -10.77 -1.59
C LEU A 201 0.50 -11.82 -2.38
N ALA A 202 0.32 -13.01 -1.81
CA ALA A 202 -0.44 -14.09 -2.42
C ALA A 202 -1.93 -13.74 -2.54
N LEU A 203 -2.50 -12.99 -1.59
CA LEU A 203 -3.84 -12.43 -1.68
C LEU A 203 -3.96 -11.44 -2.84
N LEU A 204 -3.03 -10.50 -2.97
CA LEU A 204 -3.03 -9.55 -4.08
C LEU A 204 -2.91 -10.23 -5.44
N LEU A 205 -2.04 -11.25 -5.54
CA LEU A 205 -1.87 -12.04 -6.76
C LEU A 205 -3.13 -12.85 -7.09
N SER A 206 -3.66 -13.61 -6.13
CA SER A 206 -4.86 -14.43 -6.34
C SER A 206 -6.09 -13.57 -6.64
N MET A 207 -6.25 -12.40 -6.01
CA MET A 207 -7.28 -11.43 -6.36
C MET A 207 -7.10 -10.89 -7.79
N SER A 208 -5.87 -10.56 -8.19
CA SER A 208 -5.57 -10.10 -9.55
C SER A 208 -5.92 -11.18 -10.59
N VAL A 209 -5.60 -12.44 -10.30
CA VAL A 209 -5.94 -13.59 -11.13
C VAL A 209 -7.45 -13.80 -11.18
N LEU A 210 -8.16 -13.78 -10.04
CA LEU A 210 -9.62 -13.96 -9.99
C LEU A 210 -10.33 -12.88 -10.80
N LEU A 211 -10.01 -11.61 -10.57
CA LEU A 211 -10.65 -10.49 -11.25
C LEU A 211 -10.30 -10.48 -12.75
N GLY A 212 -9.03 -10.68 -13.11
CA GLY A 212 -8.59 -10.70 -14.50
C GLY A 212 -9.18 -11.88 -15.27
N TYR A 213 -9.18 -13.07 -14.68
CA TYR A 213 -9.74 -14.27 -15.29
C TYR A 213 -11.26 -14.23 -15.37
N GLY A 214 -11.94 -13.74 -14.33
CA GLY A 214 -13.39 -13.50 -14.35
C GLY A 214 -13.79 -12.50 -15.44
N SER A 215 -13.02 -11.42 -15.60
CA SER A 215 -13.19 -10.44 -16.68
C SER A 215 -13.02 -11.08 -18.06
N PHE A 216 -11.99 -11.91 -18.23
CA PHE A 216 -11.73 -12.62 -19.48
C PHE A 216 -12.86 -13.61 -19.83
N LEU A 217 -13.33 -14.40 -18.86
CA LEU A 217 -14.47 -15.32 -19.07
C LEU A 217 -15.76 -14.55 -19.39
N GLY A 218 -16.03 -13.47 -18.67
CA GLY A 218 -17.19 -12.62 -18.91
C GLY A 218 -17.17 -12.02 -20.32
N TYR A 219 -16.03 -11.47 -20.73
CA TYR A 219 -15.84 -10.95 -22.09
C TYR A 219 -16.09 -12.03 -23.14
N THR A 220 -15.44 -13.20 -23.03
CA THR A 220 -15.53 -14.24 -24.06
C THR A 220 -16.93 -14.83 -24.20
N ILE A 221 -17.68 -14.96 -23.09
CA ILE A 221 -19.07 -15.46 -23.11
C ILE A 221 -20.03 -14.45 -23.74
N LEU A 222 -19.91 -13.17 -23.38
CA LEU A 222 -20.76 -12.11 -23.94
C LEU A 222 -20.42 -11.88 -25.42
N ASP A 223 -19.14 -11.91 -25.79
CA ASP A 223 -18.69 -11.82 -27.17
C ASP A 223 -19.22 -12.97 -28.04
N ASP A 224 -19.16 -14.21 -27.55
CA ASP A 224 -19.74 -15.37 -28.24
C ASP A 224 -21.26 -15.25 -28.39
N SER A 225 -21.94 -14.71 -27.38
CA SER A 225 -23.39 -14.47 -27.43
C SER A 225 -23.75 -13.42 -28.49
N LEU A 226 -23.01 -12.32 -28.56
CA LEU A 226 -23.14 -11.31 -29.61
C LEU A 226 -22.84 -11.87 -30.99
N ARG A 227 -21.76 -12.63 -31.13
CA ARG A 227 -21.40 -13.28 -32.40
C ARG A 227 -22.54 -14.18 -32.89
N LYS A 228 -23.09 -15.04 -32.03
CA LYS A 228 -24.20 -15.93 -32.38
C LYS A 228 -25.47 -15.16 -32.75
N ALA A 229 -25.78 -14.07 -32.05
CA ALA A 229 -26.95 -13.24 -32.33
C ALA A 229 -26.82 -12.45 -33.65
N LEU A 230 -25.64 -11.90 -33.95
CA LEU A 230 -25.40 -11.01 -35.09
C LEU A 230 -25.04 -11.76 -36.38
N THR A 231 -24.48 -12.97 -36.28
CA THR A 231 -23.99 -13.73 -37.44
C THR A 231 -24.53 -15.17 -37.50
N PRO A 232 -25.85 -15.39 -37.46
CA PRO A 232 -26.41 -16.74 -37.33
C PRO A 232 -26.13 -17.67 -38.52
N ASN A 233 -25.82 -17.14 -39.71
CA ASN A 233 -25.68 -17.91 -40.96
C ASN A 233 -24.50 -17.45 -41.86
N VAL A 234 -23.37 -17.04 -41.27
CA VAL A 234 -22.25 -16.48 -42.04
C VAL A 234 -21.29 -17.58 -42.53
N PRO A 235 -20.85 -17.56 -43.81
CA PRO A 235 -19.90 -18.55 -44.34
C PRO A 235 -18.57 -18.59 -43.57
N LEU A 236 -17.92 -19.77 -43.50
CA LEU A 236 -16.67 -19.99 -42.77
C LEU A 236 -15.54 -18.99 -43.13
N SER A 237 -15.51 -18.50 -44.39
CA SER A 237 -14.54 -17.49 -44.86
C SER A 237 -14.74 -16.12 -44.22
N SER A 238 -15.98 -15.78 -43.83
CA SER A 238 -16.34 -14.54 -43.14
C SER A 238 -16.35 -14.71 -41.61
N ALA A 239 -16.37 -15.95 -41.10
CA ALA A 239 -16.23 -16.29 -39.69
C ALA A 239 -14.84 -15.96 -39.09
N LEU A 240 -13.84 -15.69 -39.94
CA LEU A 240 -12.53 -15.20 -39.50
C LEU A 240 -12.54 -13.73 -39.08
N ASN A 241 -13.54 -12.94 -39.50
CA ASN A 241 -13.66 -11.55 -39.06
C ASN A 241 -14.46 -11.48 -37.76
N HIS A 242 -13.96 -10.70 -36.79
CA HIS A 242 -14.72 -10.38 -35.58
C HIS A 242 -16.02 -9.64 -35.95
N TRP A 243 -17.12 -9.89 -35.24
CA TRP A 243 -18.44 -9.32 -35.54
C TRP A 243 -18.44 -7.78 -35.55
N SER A 244 -17.51 -7.15 -34.83
CA SER A 244 -17.37 -5.69 -34.76
C SER A 244 -16.62 -5.06 -35.94
N LYS A 245 -16.08 -5.85 -36.87
CA LYS A 245 -15.29 -5.32 -37.99
C LYS A 245 -16.15 -4.42 -38.87
N GLY A 246 -15.77 -3.15 -38.98
CA GLY A 246 -16.49 -2.14 -39.77
C GLY A 246 -17.71 -1.52 -39.08
N ILE A 247 -18.00 -1.88 -37.82
CA ILE A 247 -19.09 -1.29 -37.04
C ILE A 247 -18.61 0.02 -36.38
N PRO A 248 -19.37 1.13 -36.46
CA PRO A 248 -19.07 2.37 -35.74
C PRO A 248 -19.03 2.18 -34.22
N TRP A 249 -18.20 2.95 -33.53
CA TRP A 249 -18.04 2.88 -32.06
C TRP A 249 -19.35 3.03 -31.27
N SER A 250 -20.27 3.89 -31.73
CA SER A 250 -21.58 4.07 -31.07
C SER A 250 -22.41 2.77 -31.07
N MET A 251 -22.47 2.11 -32.22
CA MET A 251 -23.18 0.86 -32.39
C MET A 251 -22.47 -0.29 -31.66
N TYR A 252 -21.14 -0.31 -31.66
CA TYR A 252 -20.37 -1.27 -30.87
C TYR A 252 -20.73 -1.19 -29.37
N ILE A 253 -20.75 0.01 -28.80
CA ILE A 253 -21.09 0.21 -27.39
C ILE A 253 -22.55 -0.15 -27.13
N GLU A 254 -23.46 0.17 -28.05
CA GLU A 254 -24.88 -0.20 -27.93
C GLU A 254 -25.07 -1.72 -27.92
N MET A 255 -24.40 -2.46 -28.81
CA MET A 255 -24.43 -3.92 -28.83
C MET A 255 -23.90 -4.52 -27.52
N TRP A 256 -22.78 -4.01 -27.00
CA TRP A 256 -22.25 -4.44 -25.71
C TRP A 256 -23.19 -4.11 -24.55
N SER A 257 -23.82 -2.94 -24.57
CA SER A 257 -24.79 -2.54 -23.55
C SER A 257 -26.01 -3.49 -23.54
N LEU A 258 -26.47 -3.89 -24.73
CA LEU A 258 -27.54 -4.87 -24.88
C LEU A 258 -27.11 -6.26 -24.41
N ALA A 259 -25.91 -6.74 -24.77
CA ALA A 259 -25.41 -8.03 -24.31
C ALA A 259 -25.29 -8.11 -22.78
N ILE A 260 -24.81 -7.03 -22.16
CA ILE A 260 -24.70 -6.91 -20.70
C ILE A 260 -26.09 -6.86 -20.05
N ALA A 261 -27.07 -6.21 -20.68
CA ALA A 261 -28.43 -6.15 -20.16
C ALA A 261 -29.17 -7.49 -20.31
N ASP A 262 -28.96 -8.20 -21.42
CA ASP A 262 -29.57 -9.50 -21.71
C ASP A 262 -29.06 -10.59 -20.75
N ASP A 263 -27.76 -10.62 -20.49
CA ASP A 263 -27.16 -11.48 -19.46
C ASP A 263 -26.64 -10.66 -18.28
N ILE A 264 -27.58 -10.07 -17.52
CA ILE A 264 -27.23 -9.16 -16.42
C ILE A 264 -26.30 -9.78 -15.37
N ARG A 265 -26.40 -11.09 -15.14
CA ARG A 265 -25.56 -11.80 -14.15
C ARG A 265 -24.11 -11.89 -14.59
N VAL A 266 -23.86 -12.24 -15.85
CA VAL A 266 -22.52 -12.28 -16.42
C VAL A 266 -22.00 -10.86 -16.66
N GLY A 267 -22.84 -10.01 -17.23
CA GLY A 267 -22.52 -8.62 -17.58
C GLY A 267 -22.15 -7.74 -16.39
N SER A 268 -22.90 -7.79 -15.28
CA SER A 268 -22.61 -6.95 -14.11
C SER A 268 -21.30 -7.35 -13.44
N VAL A 269 -21.05 -8.66 -13.29
CA VAL A 269 -19.82 -9.17 -12.66
C VAL A 269 -18.61 -8.97 -13.60
N PHE A 270 -18.77 -9.15 -14.90
CA PHE A 270 -17.76 -8.82 -15.91
C PHE A 270 -17.31 -7.36 -15.78
N LEU A 271 -18.25 -6.41 -15.78
CA LEU A 271 -17.93 -4.99 -15.68
C LEU A 271 -17.24 -4.67 -14.35
N LEU A 272 -17.76 -5.18 -13.23
CA LEU A 272 -17.14 -4.97 -11.92
C LEU A 272 -15.71 -5.52 -11.88
N ALA A 273 -15.50 -6.75 -12.35
CA ALA A 273 -14.18 -7.38 -12.39
C ALA A 273 -13.23 -6.61 -13.31
N ALA A 274 -13.69 -6.18 -14.50
CA ALA A 274 -12.86 -5.49 -15.47
C ALA A 274 -12.40 -4.12 -14.95
N LEU A 275 -13.29 -3.38 -14.26
CA LEU A 275 -12.97 -2.08 -13.69
C LEU A 275 -12.09 -2.17 -12.43
N THR A 276 -12.15 -3.27 -11.69
CA THR A 276 -11.38 -3.45 -10.45
C THR A 276 -10.03 -4.16 -10.65
N THR A 277 -9.87 -4.92 -11.73
CA THR A 277 -8.61 -5.62 -12.07
C THR A 277 -7.38 -4.70 -12.08
N PRO A 278 -7.41 -3.49 -12.72
CA PRO A 278 -6.24 -2.61 -12.75
C PRO A 278 -5.77 -2.18 -11.37
N LEU A 279 -6.71 -1.97 -10.43
CA LEU A 279 -6.37 -1.60 -9.05
C LEU A 279 -5.66 -2.75 -8.33
N ALA A 280 -6.19 -3.98 -8.43
CA ALA A 280 -5.57 -5.15 -7.81
C ALA A 280 -4.15 -5.41 -8.35
N VAL A 281 -3.99 -5.34 -9.68
CA VAL A 281 -2.68 -5.51 -10.35
C VAL A 281 -1.72 -4.39 -9.97
N ALA A 282 -2.18 -3.12 -9.94
CA ALA A 282 -1.34 -2.00 -9.55
C ALA A 282 -0.84 -2.14 -8.11
N MET A 283 -1.68 -2.58 -7.18
CA MET A 283 -1.29 -2.85 -5.80
C MET A 283 -0.24 -3.98 -5.74
N PHE A 284 -0.45 -5.08 -6.46
CA PHE A 284 0.53 -6.16 -6.52
C PHE A 284 1.89 -5.68 -7.08
N CYS A 285 1.88 -4.98 -8.21
CA CYS A 285 3.08 -4.43 -8.84
C CYS A 285 3.81 -3.42 -7.94
N TYR A 286 3.06 -2.57 -7.22
CA TYR A 286 3.66 -1.64 -6.26
C TYR A 286 4.39 -2.40 -5.14
N HIS A 287 3.80 -3.46 -4.60
CA HIS A 287 4.49 -4.28 -3.60
C HIS A 287 5.69 -5.04 -4.16
N MET A 288 5.67 -5.44 -5.44
CA MET A 288 6.87 -5.98 -6.12
C MET A 288 7.97 -4.93 -6.24
N TYR A 289 7.62 -3.68 -6.54
CA TYR A 289 8.56 -2.56 -6.53
C TYR A 289 9.15 -2.30 -5.13
N LEU A 290 8.33 -2.35 -4.08
CA LEU A 290 8.80 -2.20 -2.69
C LEU A 290 9.82 -3.28 -2.32
N ILE A 291 9.55 -4.54 -2.69
CA ILE A 291 10.50 -5.65 -2.51
C ILE A 291 11.78 -5.40 -3.30
N TRP A 292 11.67 -5.01 -4.56
CA TRP A 292 12.82 -4.67 -5.39
C TRP A 292 13.70 -3.59 -4.75
N ALA A 293 13.08 -2.53 -4.22
CA ALA A 293 13.75 -1.42 -3.55
C ALA A 293 14.16 -1.71 -2.08
N GLY A 294 13.88 -2.91 -1.56
CA GLY A 294 14.25 -3.32 -0.20
C GLY A 294 13.49 -2.61 0.93
N MET A 295 12.33 -2.01 0.64
CA MET A 295 11.59 -1.18 1.60
C MET A 295 10.17 -1.67 1.84
N THR A 296 9.56 -1.26 2.95
CA THR A 296 8.12 -1.39 3.21
C THR A 296 7.36 -0.15 2.75
N THR A 297 6.04 -0.18 2.68
CA THR A 297 5.20 1.00 2.40
C THR A 297 5.50 2.12 3.41
N ASN A 298 5.58 1.79 4.70
CA ASN A 298 5.93 2.75 5.75
C ASN A 298 7.33 3.35 5.57
N GLU A 299 8.31 2.56 5.14
CA GLU A 299 9.66 3.04 4.86
C GLU A 299 9.70 3.89 3.60
N SER A 300 8.92 3.56 2.57
CA SER A 300 8.84 4.34 1.33
C SER A 300 8.37 5.78 1.57
N ALA A 301 7.46 5.98 2.53
CA ALA A 301 7.05 7.32 2.96
C ALA A 301 8.22 8.08 3.59
N LYS A 302 8.95 7.45 4.51
CA LYS A 302 10.13 8.08 5.14
C LYS A 302 11.27 8.36 4.16
N TRP A 303 11.46 7.49 3.16
CA TRP A 303 12.40 7.74 2.06
C TRP A 303 11.94 8.88 1.14
N SER A 304 10.63 9.15 1.06
CA SER A 304 10.10 10.33 0.38
C SER A 304 10.44 11.59 1.16
N ASP A 305 10.25 11.57 2.49
CA ASP A 305 10.59 12.72 3.35
C ASP A 305 12.08 13.07 3.19
N TRP A 306 12.98 12.09 3.29
CA TRP A 306 14.41 12.30 3.04
C TRP A 306 14.74 12.82 1.63
N ARG A 307 13.97 12.40 0.61
CA ARG A 307 14.18 12.88 -0.76
C ARG A 307 13.82 14.35 -0.89
N ASP A 308 12.74 14.76 -0.24
CA ASP A 308 12.30 16.15 -0.20
C ASP A 308 13.33 16.99 0.58
N ASP A 309 13.82 16.51 1.73
CA ASP A 309 14.87 17.18 2.52
C ASP A 309 16.21 17.31 1.76
N VAL A 310 16.59 16.30 0.98
CA VAL A 310 17.77 16.36 0.10
C VAL A 310 17.56 17.36 -1.03
N ALA A 311 16.37 17.42 -1.62
CA ALA A 311 16.04 18.36 -2.69
C ALA A 311 16.03 19.81 -2.19
N ASP A 312 15.56 20.02 -0.96
CA ASP A 312 15.60 21.32 -0.27
C ASP A 312 17.01 21.67 0.24
N GLY A 313 17.95 20.72 0.15
CA GLY A 313 19.34 20.88 0.53
C GLY A 313 19.59 20.86 2.03
N VAL A 314 18.61 20.48 2.85
CA VAL A 314 18.71 20.52 4.32
C VAL A 314 19.27 19.25 4.94
N ALA A 315 19.53 18.21 4.14
CA ALA A 315 20.06 16.93 4.59
C ALA A 315 21.59 16.86 4.59
N PHE A 316 22.17 16.39 5.70
CA PHE A 316 23.60 16.20 5.89
C PHE A 316 23.91 14.77 6.36
N LYS A 317 25.05 14.25 5.91
CA LYS A 317 25.54 12.90 6.19
C LYS A 317 26.94 12.95 6.81
N ALA A 318 27.17 12.09 7.79
CA ALA A 318 28.48 11.89 8.41
C ALA A 318 28.75 10.39 8.65
N GLN A 319 29.97 10.08 9.10
CA GLN A 319 30.29 8.75 9.62
C GLN A 319 29.79 8.62 11.06
N TYR A 320 28.95 7.63 11.34
CA TYR A 320 28.35 7.40 12.64
C TYR A 320 29.44 7.20 13.70
N SER A 321 30.43 6.33 13.45
CA SER A 321 31.57 6.11 14.36
C SER A 321 32.30 7.40 14.77
N ARG A 322 32.41 8.38 13.86
CA ARG A 322 33.09 9.67 14.13
C ARG A 322 32.25 10.68 14.90
N ILE A 323 30.94 10.55 14.84
CA ILE A 323 30.00 11.43 15.56
C ILE A 323 29.66 10.82 16.92
N TYR A 324 29.51 9.50 16.98
CA TYR A 324 28.89 8.79 18.09
C TYR A 324 29.77 7.76 18.80
N GLY A 325 31.01 7.54 18.33
CA GLY A 325 31.86 6.41 18.74
C GLY A 325 32.10 6.25 20.25
N ASN A 326 31.93 7.31 21.04
CA ASN A 326 32.10 7.28 22.50
C ASN A 326 30.81 7.60 23.29
N LEU A 327 29.68 7.89 22.63
CA LEU A 327 28.46 8.42 23.27
C LEU A 327 27.44 7.35 23.67
N PHE A 328 27.58 6.12 23.15
CA PHE A 328 26.55 5.08 23.28
C PHE A 328 27.09 3.70 23.66
N ASP A 329 28.19 3.65 24.42
CA ASP A 329 28.77 2.40 24.93
C ASP A 329 27.74 1.57 25.75
N ASP A 330 26.74 2.23 26.34
CA ASP A 330 25.71 1.59 27.16
C ASP A 330 24.57 0.93 26.34
N MET A 331 24.45 1.22 25.05
CA MET A 331 23.43 0.60 24.18
C MET A 331 24.02 -0.58 23.42
N VAL A 332 24.06 -1.74 24.07
CA VAL A 332 24.48 -3.00 23.43
C VAL A 332 23.45 -3.38 22.35
N GLU A 333 23.74 -2.98 21.11
CA GLU A 333 23.02 -3.48 19.94
C GLU A 333 23.29 -4.99 19.84
N PRO A 334 22.24 -5.83 19.75
CA PRO A 334 22.47 -7.24 19.56
C PRO A 334 23.13 -7.46 18.20
N GLU A 335 24.12 -8.34 18.14
CA GLU A 335 24.80 -8.67 16.89
C GLU A 335 23.79 -9.22 15.88
N VAL A 336 23.67 -8.53 14.73
CA VAL A 336 22.82 -8.94 13.62
C VAL A 336 23.70 -9.34 12.46
N PRO A 337 23.72 -10.63 12.06
CA PRO A 337 24.48 -11.06 10.89
C PRO A 337 23.82 -10.49 9.63
N TRP A 338 24.35 -9.37 9.16
CA TRP A 338 23.87 -8.66 7.98
C TRP A 338 25.03 -8.41 7.00
N PRO A 339 24.88 -8.76 5.71
CA PRO A 339 26.00 -8.73 4.77
C PRO A 339 26.45 -7.31 4.37
N LYS A 340 25.68 -6.29 4.73
CA LYS A 340 25.89 -4.90 4.30
C LYS A 340 26.11 -4.02 5.51
N GLU A 341 27.37 -3.71 5.79
CA GLU A 341 27.73 -2.74 6.83
C GLU A 341 27.47 -1.31 6.34
N ASN A 342 27.10 -0.44 7.27
CA ASN A 342 26.87 0.97 6.99
C ASN A 342 27.22 1.81 8.21
N ASP A 343 28.25 2.62 8.08
CA ASP A 343 28.67 3.59 9.09
C ASP A 343 28.15 4.99 8.78
N GLN A 344 27.04 5.15 8.05
CA GLN A 344 26.46 6.48 7.85
C GLN A 344 25.51 6.88 8.99
N THR A 345 25.37 8.18 9.18
CA THR A 345 24.25 8.81 9.89
C THR A 345 23.77 10.00 9.07
N LEU A 346 22.46 10.28 9.11
CA LEU A 346 21.87 11.45 8.47
C LEU A 346 21.18 12.34 9.50
N VAL A 347 21.21 13.65 9.26
CA VAL A 347 20.43 14.65 9.99
C VAL A 347 19.84 15.66 9.02
N PHE A 348 18.70 16.23 9.37
CA PHE A 348 18.18 17.44 8.72
C PHE A 348 18.49 18.67 9.59
N THR A 349 18.73 19.79 8.92
CA THR A 349 19.03 21.08 9.57
C THR A 349 18.07 22.17 9.06
N ASP A 350 18.31 23.41 9.45
CA ASP A 350 17.68 24.61 8.91
C ASP A 350 18.25 25.05 7.54
N GLY A 351 19.09 24.22 6.92
CA GLY A 351 19.77 24.49 5.65
C GLY A 351 21.25 24.86 5.81
N HIS A 352 21.67 25.22 7.03
CA HIS A 352 23.07 25.43 7.36
C HIS A 352 23.76 24.11 7.76
N PRO A 353 25.05 23.93 7.46
CA PRO A 353 25.81 22.80 7.95
C PRO A 353 25.77 22.71 9.48
N PRO A 354 25.83 21.50 10.07
CA PRO A 354 26.05 21.34 11.50
C PRO A 354 27.33 22.05 11.91
N LYS A 355 27.27 22.90 12.94
CA LYS A 355 28.45 23.61 13.48
C LYS A 355 29.14 22.80 14.58
N GLU A 356 30.41 23.09 14.83
CA GLU A 356 31.13 22.53 15.98
C GLU A 356 30.41 22.86 17.29
N GLY A 357 30.16 21.85 18.12
CA GLY A 357 29.40 22.00 19.36
C GLY A 357 27.87 21.87 19.21
N HIS A 358 27.35 21.50 18.04
CA HIS A 358 25.93 21.15 17.89
C HIS A 358 25.51 20.02 18.84
N LEU A 359 24.25 20.08 19.28
CA LEU A 359 23.63 19.03 20.08
C LEU A 359 22.66 18.24 19.22
N LEU A 360 22.60 16.93 19.41
CA LEU A 360 21.61 16.10 18.74
C LEU A 360 20.32 16.07 19.55
N THR A 361 19.20 16.17 18.85
CA THR A 361 17.89 16.03 19.48
C THR A 361 17.63 14.58 19.88
N SER A 362 16.69 14.38 20.82
CA SER A 362 16.31 13.05 21.30
C SER A 362 15.78 12.11 20.20
N ASP A 363 15.24 12.66 19.11
CA ASP A 363 14.78 11.89 17.96
C ASP A 363 15.92 11.44 17.02
N ARG A 364 17.13 12.00 17.19
CA ARG A 364 18.36 11.70 16.43
C ARG A 364 18.28 11.99 14.93
N PHE A 365 17.24 12.69 14.48
CA PHE A 365 17.08 13.12 13.09
C PHE A 365 17.45 14.58 12.89
N SER A 366 17.50 15.38 13.95
CA SER A 366 17.80 16.81 13.89
C SER A 366 18.91 17.22 14.85
N ILE A 367 19.39 18.44 14.65
CA ILE A 367 20.39 19.05 15.50
C ILE A 367 19.88 20.38 16.06
N ILE A 368 20.43 20.76 17.19
CA ILE A 368 20.35 22.10 17.75
C ILE A 368 21.72 22.72 17.52
N GLN A 369 21.76 23.81 16.76
CA GLN A 369 22.98 24.58 16.52
C GLN A 369 23.44 25.23 17.84
N PRO A 370 24.75 25.41 18.05
CA PRO A 370 25.27 26.10 19.22
C PRO A 370 24.83 27.57 19.24
N ASP A 371 24.66 28.14 20.44
CA ASP A 371 24.30 29.56 20.61
C ASP A 371 25.40 30.53 20.11
N ASN A 372 26.63 30.04 19.92
CA ASN A 372 27.74 30.83 19.41
C ASN A 372 27.59 31.09 17.89
N PRO A 373 27.37 32.35 17.46
CA PRO A 373 27.20 32.67 16.04
C PRO A 373 28.48 32.42 15.21
N ASP A 374 29.67 32.54 15.82
CA ASP A 374 30.97 32.37 15.17
C ASP A 374 31.48 30.92 15.15
N ALA A 375 30.66 29.98 15.66
CA ALA A 375 31.01 28.56 15.59
C ALA A 375 31.18 28.12 14.13
N LYS A 376 32.31 27.44 13.86
CA LYS A 376 32.68 26.94 12.53
C LYS A 376 31.83 25.74 12.15
N ASP A 377 31.69 25.53 10.85
CA ASP A 377 31.06 24.31 10.32
C ASP A 377 31.89 23.08 10.73
N ASP A 378 31.21 22.03 11.19
CA ASP A 378 31.84 20.77 11.55
C ASP A 378 32.21 19.98 10.27
N PRO A 379 33.50 19.79 9.98
CA PRO A 379 33.96 19.19 8.72
C PRO A 379 33.60 17.70 8.59
N ARG A 380 33.09 17.06 9.65
CA ARG A 380 32.64 15.66 9.61
C ARG A 380 31.33 15.49 8.83
N TRP A 381 30.56 16.57 8.66
CA TRP A 381 29.27 16.56 7.97
C TRP A 381 29.38 17.02 6.53
N ASN A 382 28.78 16.26 5.64
CA ASN A 382 28.73 16.56 4.21
C ASN A 382 27.27 16.71 3.78
N ARG A 383 26.96 17.77 3.03
CA ARG A 383 25.62 17.96 2.47
C ARG A 383 25.32 16.87 1.46
N VAL A 384 24.19 16.19 1.61
CA VAL A 384 23.72 15.17 0.67
C VAL A 384 23.13 15.87 -0.54
N ARG A 385 23.65 15.61 -1.75
CA ARG A 385 23.14 16.25 -2.98
C ARG A 385 22.19 15.35 -3.76
N SER A 386 22.25 14.05 -3.52
CA SER A 386 21.41 13.06 -4.18
C SER A 386 21.10 11.89 -3.27
N MET A 387 19.89 11.33 -3.42
CA MET A 387 19.54 10.06 -2.77
C MET A 387 20.46 8.90 -3.14
N LYS A 388 21.23 9.00 -4.24
CA LYS A 388 22.26 8.00 -4.60
C LYS A 388 23.42 7.94 -3.59
N GLU A 389 23.64 9.01 -2.81
CA GLU A 389 24.67 9.07 -1.77
C GLU A 389 24.22 8.42 -0.46
N VAL A 390 22.91 8.16 -0.32
CA VAL A 390 22.31 7.59 0.89
C VAL A 390 22.16 6.09 0.71
N VAL A 391 22.75 5.31 1.62
CA VAL A 391 22.74 3.86 1.51
C VAL A 391 21.47 3.29 2.16
N ASN A 392 20.64 2.57 1.40
CA ASN A 392 19.63 1.71 1.98
C ASN A 392 20.25 0.32 2.25
N ILE A 393 20.49 -0.01 3.52
CA ILE A 393 21.08 -1.32 3.88
C ILE A 393 20.11 -2.49 3.71
N TYR A 394 18.81 -2.22 3.64
CA TYR A 394 17.78 -3.23 3.46
C TYR A 394 17.58 -3.61 1.99
N ASP A 395 18.09 -2.80 1.07
CA ASP A 395 18.19 -3.18 -0.32
C ASP A 395 19.39 -4.12 -0.54
N ARG A 396 19.08 -5.42 -0.64
CA ARG A 396 20.00 -6.51 -0.93
C ARG A 396 19.78 -7.11 -2.33
N GLY A 397 19.05 -6.40 -3.19
CA GLY A 397 18.64 -6.88 -4.51
C GLY A 397 17.37 -7.73 -4.49
N LEU A 398 16.71 -7.79 -5.65
CA LEU A 398 15.35 -8.33 -5.82
C LEU A 398 15.15 -9.72 -5.18
N TRP A 399 16.00 -10.69 -5.53
CA TRP A 399 15.81 -12.07 -5.11
C TRP A 399 15.98 -12.27 -3.60
N VAL A 400 16.99 -11.63 -3.01
CA VAL A 400 17.23 -11.71 -1.56
C VAL A 400 16.09 -11.03 -0.79
N ASN A 401 15.64 -9.86 -1.26
CA ASN A 401 14.52 -9.16 -0.65
C ASN A 401 13.21 -9.94 -0.81
N LEU A 402 13.01 -10.61 -1.94
CA LEU A 402 11.84 -11.47 -2.18
C LEU A 402 11.84 -12.67 -1.23
N PHE A 403 12.95 -13.41 -1.13
CA PHE A 403 13.04 -14.54 -0.21
C PHE A 403 12.90 -14.13 1.27
N ASP A 404 13.41 -12.96 1.68
CA ASP A 404 13.16 -12.43 3.02
C ASP A 404 11.68 -12.08 3.23
N SER A 405 11.03 -11.53 2.20
CA SER A 405 9.60 -11.21 2.22
C SER A 405 8.68 -12.42 2.20
N LEU A 406 9.15 -13.54 1.65
CA LEU A 406 8.48 -14.83 1.67
C LEU A 406 8.80 -15.65 2.94
N GLY A 407 9.64 -15.14 3.84
CA GLY A 407 10.04 -15.84 5.06
C GLY A 407 10.95 -17.05 4.83
N ILE A 408 11.54 -17.15 3.64
CA ILE A 408 12.42 -18.26 3.23
C ILE A 408 13.84 -18.06 3.75
N VAL A 409 14.30 -16.81 3.88
CA VAL A 409 15.62 -16.52 4.45
C VAL A 409 15.61 -16.84 5.95
N THR A 410 16.34 -17.89 6.31
CA THR A 410 16.58 -18.26 7.70
C THR A 410 17.55 -17.27 8.32
N HIS A 411 17.03 -16.40 9.20
CA HIS A 411 17.88 -15.67 10.15
C HIS A 411 18.34 -16.66 11.22
N PRO A 412 19.63 -16.68 11.62
CA PRO A 412 20.13 -17.66 12.58
C PRO A 412 19.26 -17.68 13.84
N SER A 413 18.83 -18.87 14.23
CA SER A 413 17.81 -19.07 15.26
C SER A 413 18.28 -18.55 16.62
N ALA A 414 17.42 -17.79 17.32
CA ALA A 414 17.67 -17.28 18.67
C ALA A 414 17.70 -18.38 19.78
N LYS A 415 17.73 -19.67 19.42
CA LYS A 415 17.71 -20.82 20.35
C LYS A 415 18.96 -20.94 21.26
N HIS A 416 19.88 -19.98 21.24
CA HIS A 416 21.10 -20.01 22.06
C HIS A 416 21.22 -18.91 23.12
N TYR A 417 20.25 -18.00 23.26
CA TYR A 417 20.45 -16.82 24.12
C TYR A 417 19.21 -16.40 24.90
N ALA A 418 18.52 -17.34 25.52
CA ALA A 418 17.41 -17.09 26.45
C ALA A 418 17.87 -16.65 27.87
N SER A 419 19.13 -16.26 28.06
CA SER A 419 19.73 -16.09 29.39
C SER A 419 20.20 -14.68 29.74
N CYS A 420 19.82 -13.64 28.99
CA CYS A 420 20.09 -12.26 29.38
C CYS A 420 18.77 -11.49 29.52
N THR A 421 18.08 -11.75 30.63
CA THR A 421 17.09 -10.85 31.23
C THR A 421 17.77 -9.85 32.15
#